data_AF-A0A1A7Y433-F1
#
_entry.id   AF-A0A1A7Y433-F1
#
_cell.length_a   1.000
_cell.length_b   1.000
_cell.length_c   1.000
_cell.angle_alpha   90.00
_cell.angle_beta   90.00
_cell.angle_gamma   90.00
#
_symmetry.space_group_name_H-M   'P 1'
#
loop_
_entity.id
_entity.type
_entity.pdbx_description
1 polymer ?
#
loop_
_entity_poly.entity_id
_entity_poly.type
_entity_poly.pdbx_seq_one_letter_code
_entity_poly.pdbx_strand_id
1 'polypeptide(L)'
;RINQQINKEMRMRAGAENLFRATTNNKVKETVALELSFVNSNLQLLKEELEELNSNMEVYQTDSEAINVPMIPLGLKETKEVDFTGPVQDF
;
A
#
# COMPACT_ATOMS: atom_id res chain seq x y z
N ARG A 1 6.29 -3.73 2.92
CA ARG A 1 6.59 -5.15 3.23
C ARG A 1 6.02 -6.10 2.17
N ILE A 2 4.73 -6.01 1.83
CA ILE A 2 4.05 -6.86 0.82
C ILE A 2 4.73 -6.83 -0.57
N ASN A 3 5.05 -5.65 -1.12
CA ASN A 3 5.74 -5.56 -2.42
C ASN A 3 7.09 -6.30 -2.47
N GLN A 4 7.84 -6.33 -1.35
CA GLN A 4 9.10 -7.09 -1.28
C GLN A 4 8.86 -8.60 -1.27
N GLN A 5 7.77 -9.05 -0.64
CA GLN A 5 7.35 -10.45 -0.62
C GLN A 5 6.86 -10.90 -2.00
N ILE A 6 6.03 -10.10 -2.69
CA ILE A 6 5.60 -10.35 -4.08
C ILE A 6 6.83 -10.50 -4.99
N ASN A 7 7.78 -9.57 -4.92
CA ASN A 7 9.01 -9.64 -5.72
C ASN A 7 9.90 -10.84 -5.38
N LYS A 8 9.83 -11.36 -4.15
CA LYS A 8 10.52 -12.59 -3.76
C LYS A 8 9.81 -13.81 -4.37
N GLU A 9 8.50 -13.92 -4.20
CA GLU A 9 7.71 -15.04 -4.73
C GLU A 9 7.76 -15.10 -6.26
N MET A 10 7.70 -13.96 -6.96
CA MET A 10 7.87 -13.92 -8.42
C MET A 10 9.24 -14.46 -8.86
N ARG A 11 10.31 -14.15 -8.13
CA ARG A 11 11.65 -14.69 -8.42
C ARG A 11 11.74 -16.18 -8.14
N MET A 12 11.14 -16.66 -7.04
CA MET A 12 11.11 -18.09 -6.74
C MET A 12 10.32 -18.87 -7.81
N ARG A 13 9.17 -18.34 -8.25
CA ARG A 13 8.39 -18.92 -9.34
C ARG A 13 9.21 -19.05 -10.62
N ALA A 14 9.87 -17.98 -11.05
CA ALA A 14 10.71 -18.00 -12.25
C ALA A 14 11.86 -19.02 -12.12
N GLY A 15 12.47 -19.13 -10.94
CA GLY A 15 13.49 -20.15 -10.64
C GLY A 15 12.95 -21.58 -10.75
N ALA A 16 11.79 -21.83 -10.17
CA ALA A 16 11.11 -23.13 -10.22
C ALA A 16 10.64 -23.50 -11.64
N GLU A 17 10.10 -22.56 -12.41
CA GLU A 17 9.73 -22.75 -13.83
C GLU A 17 10.95 -23.13 -14.67
N ASN A 18 12.08 -22.46 -14.45
CA ASN A 18 13.33 -22.78 -15.13
C ASN A 18 13.83 -24.18 -14.77
N LEU A 19 13.80 -24.55 -13.48
CA LEU A 19 14.16 -25.90 -13.04
C LEU A 19 13.23 -26.96 -13.62
N PHE A 20 11.93 -26.70 -13.65
CA PHE A 20 10.92 -27.60 -14.24
C PHE A 20 11.18 -27.86 -15.72
N ARG A 21 11.59 -26.83 -16.48
CA ARG A 21 11.94 -26.94 -17.91
C ARG A 21 13.28 -27.61 -18.15
N ALA A 22 14.26 -27.39 -17.28
CA ALA A 22 15.63 -27.90 -17.44
C ALA A 22 15.79 -29.36 -16.95
N THR A 23 14.96 -29.80 -16.00
CA THR A 23 15.08 -31.15 -15.43
C THR A 23 14.50 -32.22 -16.35
N THR A 24 15.23 -33.32 -16.50
CA THR A 24 14.77 -34.54 -17.19
C THR A 24 14.33 -35.62 -16.21
N ASN A 25 14.49 -35.40 -14.90
CA ASN A 25 14.11 -36.35 -13.86
C ASN A 25 12.64 -36.16 -13.48
N ASN A 26 11.82 -37.18 -13.72
CA ASN A 26 10.37 -37.15 -13.47
C ASN A 26 10.01 -36.89 -12.00
N LYS A 27 10.78 -37.44 -11.03
CA LYS A 27 10.51 -37.20 -9.61
C LYS A 27 10.72 -35.73 -9.24
N VAL A 28 11.83 -35.15 -9.72
CA VAL A 28 12.12 -33.74 -9.52
C VAL A 28 11.07 -32.88 -10.21
N LYS A 29 10.60 -33.27 -11.39
CA LYS A 29 9.56 -32.56 -12.14
C LYS A 29 8.23 -32.52 -11.38
N GLU A 30 7.80 -33.63 -10.80
CA GLU A 30 6.60 -33.70 -9.95
C GLU A 30 6.74 -32.82 -8.70
N THR A 31 7.88 -32.89 -8.00
CA THR A 31 8.16 -32.05 -6.83
C THR A 31 8.11 -30.56 -7.20
N VAL A 32 8.76 -30.18 -8.30
CA VAL A 32 8.79 -28.78 -8.74
C VAL A 32 7.40 -28.31 -9.17
N ALA A 33 6.57 -29.16 -9.78
CA ALA A 33 5.18 -28.81 -10.10
C ALA A 33 4.36 -28.49 -8.85
N LEU A 34 4.50 -29.31 -7.80
CA LEU A 34 3.84 -29.07 -6.52
C LEU A 34 4.31 -27.75 -5.89
N GLU A 35 5.62 -27.52 -5.82
CA GLU A 35 6.18 -26.28 -5.31
C GLU A 35 5.74 -25.06 -6.13
N LEU A 36 5.63 -25.19 -7.46
CA LEU A 36 5.12 -24.14 -8.33
C LEU A 36 3.68 -23.76 -7.98
N SER A 37 2.84 -24.76 -7.72
CA SER A 37 1.45 -24.54 -7.30
C SER A 37 1.39 -23.81 -5.96
N PHE A 38 2.26 -24.17 -5.01
CA PHE A 38 2.35 -23.49 -3.71
C PHE A 38 2.77 -22.03 -3.84
N VAL A 39 3.83 -21.75 -4.60
CA VAL A 39 4.30 -20.39 -4.86
C VAL A 39 3.24 -19.55 -5.58
N ASN A 40 2.50 -20.14 -6.52
CA ASN A 40 1.40 -19.46 -7.21
C ASN A 40 0.26 -19.09 -6.26
N SER A 41 -0.17 -20.00 -5.37
CA SER A 41 -1.19 -19.71 -4.37
C SER A 41 -0.75 -18.59 -3.42
N ASN A 42 0.50 -18.62 -2.96
CA ASN A 42 1.02 -17.55 -2.09
C ASN A 42 1.08 -16.20 -2.81
N LEU A 43 1.50 -16.19 -4.08
CA LEU A 43 1.55 -14.97 -4.87
C LEU A 43 0.15 -14.38 -5.09
N GLN A 44 -0.87 -15.23 -5.24
CA GLN A 44 -2.26 -14.80 -5.34
C GLN A 44 -2.72 -14.14 -4.04
N LEU A 45 -2.51 -14.79 -2.88
CA LEU A 45 -2.87 -14.22 -1.58
C LEU A 45 -2.21 -12.86 -1.32
N LEU A 46 -0.91 -12.73 -1.64
CA LEU A 46 -0.18 -11.47 -1.48
C LEU A 46 -0.70 -10.35 -2.39
N LYS A 47 -1.22 -10.70 -3.58
CA LYS A 47 -1.84 -9.74 -4.50
C LYS A 47 -3.21 -9.32 -4.01
N GLU A 48 -4.02 -10.26 -3.54
CA GLU A 48 -5.33 -9.99 -2.94
C GLU A 48 -5.18 -9.08 -1.70
N GLU A 49 -4.21 -9.36 -0.81
CA GLU A 49 -3.91 -8.50 0.34
C GLU A 49 -3.45 -7.09 -0.09
N LEU A 50 -2.65 -6.99 -1.16
CA LEU A 50 -2.24 -5.70 -1.70
C LEU A 50 -3.43 -4.91 -2.27
N GLU A 51 -4.32 -5.59 -3.01
CA GLU A 51 -5.54 -5.01 -3.57
C GLU A 51 -6.49 -4.56 -2.45
N GLU A 52 -6.65 -5.35 -1.39
CA GLU A 52 -7.44 -5.00 -0.20
C GLU A 52 -6.88 -3.77 0.53
N LEU A 53 -5.55 -3.67 0.68
CA LEU A 53 -4.94 -2.48 1.27
C LEU A 53 -5.11 -1.23 0.40
N ASN A 54 -4.97 -1.39 -0.92
CA ASN A 54 -5.16 -0.28 -1.85
C ASN A 54 -6.63 0.17 -1.88
N SER A 55 -7.60 -0.75 -1.83
CA SER A 55 -9.03 -0.41 -1.82
C SER A 55 -9.45 0.23 -0.49
N ASN A 56 -8.90 -0.23 0.64
CA ASN A 56 -9.09 0.42 1.94
C ASN A 56 -8.52 1.85 1.96
N MET A 57 -7.46 2.12 1.18
CA MET A 57 -6.93 3.47 0.98
C MET A 57 -7.83 4.29 0.03
N GLU A 58 -8.40 3.66 -1.00
CA GLU A 58 -9.30 4.28 -1.98
C GLU A 58 -10.61 4.82 -1.36
N VAL A 59 -11.08 4.21 -0.26
CA VAL A 59 -12.20 4.75 0.55
C VAL A 59 -11.85 6.09 1.22
N TYR A 60 -10.57 6.37 1.47
CA TYR A 60 -10.08 7.65 2.01
C TYR A 60 -9.39 8.53 0.95
N GLN A 61 -9.15 7.99 -0.26
CA GLN A 61 -8.53 8.65 -1.41
C GLN A 61 -9.51 8.71 -2.59
N THR A 62 -10.81 8.85 -2.33
CA THR A 62 -11.74 9.36 -3.33
C THR A 62 -11.36 10.81 -3.58
N ASP A 63 -10.50 11.01 -4.58
CA ASP A 63 -10.01 12.24 -5.19
C ASP A 63 -9.68 13.43 -4.28
N SER A 64 -8.51 14.00 -4.52
CA SER A 64 -8.22 15.40 -4.18
C SER A 64 -9.08 16.39 -5.00
N GLU A 65 -10.37 16.13 -5.15
CA GLU A 65 -11.40 17.08 -5.58
C GLU A 65 -12.41 17.23 -4.43
N ALA A 66 -12.16 18.24 -3.60
CA ALA A 66 -13.00 18.69 -2.51
C ALA A 66 -13.22 17.66 -1.38
N ILE A 67 -12.42 17.83 -0.32
CA ILE A 67 -12.78 17.51 1.06
C ILE A 67 -14.27 17.90 1.27
N ASN A 68 -15.18 16.94 1.16
CA ASN A 68 -16.62 17.13 1.41
C ASN A 68 -16.91 16.96 2.91
N VAL A 69 -15.97 17.40 3.75
CA VAL A 69 -16.23 17.64 5.17
C VAL A 69 -17.15 18.85 5.21
N PRO A 70 -18.28 18.82 5.94
CA PRO A 70 -19.13 19.99 6.09
C PRO A 70 -18.31 21.12 6.71
N MET A 71 -17.89 22.07 5.87
CA MET A 71 -17.08 23.19 6.28
C MET A 71 -18.01 24.23 6.92
N ILE A 72 -17.80 24.53 8.20
CA ILE A 72 -18.49 25.65 8.85
C ILE A 72 -17.82 26.93 8.34
N PRO A 73 -18.54 27.85 7.69
CA PRO A 73 -17.95 29.11 7.26
C PRO A 73 -17.58 29.93 8.50
N LEU A 74 -16.28 29.98 8.80
CA LEU A 74 -15.72 30.89 9.79
C LEU A 74 -15.67 32.28 9.14
N GLY A 75 -16.82 32.97 9.10
CA GLY A 75 -16.85 34.37 8.72
C GLY A 75 -16.00 35.17 9.70
N LEU A 76 -14.76 35.48 9.31
CA LEU A 76 -13.91 36.38 10.08
C LEU A 76 -14.55 37.77 10.02
N LYS A 77 -14.93 38.30 11.18
CA LYS A 77 -15.26 39.73 11.31
C LYS A 77 -13.97 40.53 11.17
N GLU A 78 -14.05 41.78 10.69
CA GLU A 78 -12.89 42.68 10.66
C GLU A 78 -12.20 42.67 12.03
N THR A 79 -10.98 42.17 12.07
CA THR A 79 -10.14 42.17 13.26
C THR A 79 -9.45 43.52 13.33
N LYS A 80 -9.55 44.19 14.48
CA LYS A 80 -8.72 45.35 14.78
C LYS A 80 -7.37 44.88 15.31
N GLU A 81 -6.29 45.54 14.89
CA GLU A 81 -4.98 45.32 15.47
C GLU A 81 -5.04 45.62 16.97
N VAL A 82 -4.67 44.63 17.79
CA VAL A 82 -4.55 44.80 19.23
C VAL A 82 -3.19 45.40 19.49
N ASP A 83 -3.17 46.60 20.06
CA ASP A 83 -1.94 47.24 20.48
C ASP A 83 -1.41 46.57 21.76
N PHE A 84 -0.29 45.88 21.64
CA PHE A 84 0.37 45.19 22.75
C PHE A 84 1.33 46.10 23.53
N THR A 85 1.39 47.41 23.28
CA THR A 85 2.29 48.30 24.04
C THR A 85 1.80 48.64 25.45
N GLY A 86 0.55 48.32 25.79
CA GLY A 86 -0.02 48.54 27.13
C GLY A 86 0.58 47.66 28.25
N PRO A 87 0.73 46.33 28.09
CA PRO A 87 1.20 45.45 29.17
C PRO A 87 2.72 45.41 29.36
N VAL A 88 3.50 46.03 28.48
CA VAL A 88 4.98 45.98 28.51
C VAL A 88 5.57 47.16 29.30
N GLN A 89 4.76 48.12 29.74
CA GLN A 89 5.26 49.28 30.52
C GLN A 89 5.45 48.99 32.02
N ASP A 90 4.99 47.84 32.53
CA ASP A 90 5.09 47.45 33.95
C ASP A 90 6.15 46.35 34.23
N PHE A 91 7.17 46.20 33.38
CA PHE A 91 8.35 45.38 33.66
C PHE A 91 9.61 46.22 33.89
#